data_AF-A0A895YDZ0-F1
#
_entry.id   AF-A0A895YDZ0-F1
#
_cell.length_a   1.000
_cell.length_b   1.000
_cell.length_c   1.000
_cell.angle_alpha   90.00
_cell.angle_beta   90.00
_cell.angle_gamma   90.00
#
_symmetry.space_group_name_H-M   'P 1'
#
loop_
_entity.id
_entity.type
_entity.pdbx_description
1 polymer ?
#
loop_
_entity_poly.entity_id
_entity_poly.type
_entity_poly.pdbx_seq_one_letter_code
_entity_poly.pdbx_strand_id
1 'polypeptide(L)'
;MVTEGEVRDAVSRHWGLSSVRVEPHHGGMNSATWFVHGPGERWVAKLVPGAARRAFTAGLSVAVLVAAAGTASGPPVPTRTGALVADLDGASLALLTWVPGDPLGTAGSDQQLLAKTLARVHRGLVGTTVEDADTFHWVDPDAPHLALRPWLRPAVATALDALAALDPAALCQGLLHTDPAPEAFRRDPVTGACGLIDWQVGMVGPLLYDLASAVMYAGGPCAAADLIAAYLPQGPIPAAEVARGLPVLLRFRWAVQADYFARRIVEHDLTGIADPADNQAGLAAARRMLGELG
;
A
#
# COMPACT_ATOMS: atom_id res chain seq x y z
N MET A 1 14.54 -19.28 4.69
CA MET A 1 14.07 -18.41 3.58
C MET A 1 13.41 -19.32 2.57
N VAL A 2 12.20 -18.98 2.15
CA VAL A 2 11.47 -19.75 1.13
C VAL A 2 12.16 -19.60 -0.22
N THR A 3 12.39 -20.72 -0.90
CA THR A 3 13.08 -20.83 -2.18
C THR A 3 12.09 -20.82 -3.36
N GLU A 4 12.58 -20.58 -4.57
CA GLU A 4 11.78 -20.64 -5.79
C GLU A 4 11.19 -22.04 -6.04
N GLY A 5 11.90 -23.09 -5.61
CA GLY A 5 11.42 -24.47 -5.67
C GLY A 5 10.20 -24.69 -4.78
N GLU A 6 10.26 -24.22 -3.54
CA GLU A 6 9.14 -24.32 -2.60
C GLU A 6 7.91 -23.53 -3.07
N VAL A 7 8.12 -22.33 -3.62
CA VAL A 7 7.04 -21.53 -4.22
C VAL A 7 6.43 -22.25 -5.42
N ARG A 8 7.25 -22.83 -6.31
CA ARG A 8 6.78 -23.60 -7.46
C ARG A 8 5.92 -24.79 -7.03
N ASP A 9 6.37 -25.53 -6.03
CA ASP A 9 5.65 -26.70 -5.50
C ASP A 9 4.32 -26.29 -4.86
N ALA A 10 4.30 -25.17 -4.12
CA ALA A 10 3.08 -24.60 -3.55
C ALA A 10 2.10 -24.15 -4.65
N VAL A 11 2.60 -23.47 -5.68
CA VAL A 11 1.80 -23.04 -6.84
C VAL A 11 1.17 -24.24 -7.54
N SER A 12 1.94 -25.28 -7.81
CA SER A 12 1.43 -26.52 -8.42
C SER A 12 0.38 -27.20 -7.53
N ARG A 13 0.66 -27.33 -6.23
CA ARG A 13 -0.23 -28.02 -5.28
C ARG A 13 -1.57 -27.29 -5.09
N HIS A 14 -1.52 -25.99 -4.82
CA HIS A 14 -2.69 -25.23 -4.37
C HIS A 14 -3.44 -24.56 -5.52
N TRP A 15 -2.79 -24.24 -6.65
CA TRP A 15 -3.43 -23.62 -7.82
C TRP A 15 -3.48 -24.55 -9.04
N GLY A 16 -2.84 -25.73 -9.00
CA GLY A 16 -2.88 -26.69 -10.11
C GLY A 16 -2.02 -26.29 -11.32
N LEU A 17 -1.21 -25.24 -11.19
CA LEU A 17 -0.37 -24.75 -12.27
C LEU A 17 0.94 -25.57 -12.32
N SER A 18 0.95 -26.59 -13.17
CA SER A 18 2.15 -27.34 -13.53
C SER A 18 2.95 -26.61 -14.62
N SER A 19 4.28 -26.75 -14.61
CA SER A 19 5.19 -26.17 -15.61
C SER A 19 5.33 -24.63 -15.55
N VAL A 20 5.35 -24.08 -14.34
CA VAL A 20 5.65 -22.65 -14.13
C VAL A 20 7.12 -22.42 -13.81
N ARG A 21 7.68 -21.33 -14.34
CA ARG A 21 8.98 -20.77 -13.91
C ARG A 21 8.71 -19.75 -12.81
N VAL A 22 9.53 -19.78 -11.76
CA VAL A 22 9.43 -18.87 -10.62
C VAL A 22 10.76 -18.12 -10.52
N GLU A 23 10.68 -16.80 -10.41
CA GLU A 23 11.84 -15.91 -10.34
C GLU A 23 11.67 -14.93 -9.17
N PRO A 24 12.71 -14.73 -8.33
CA PRO A 24 12.66 -13.70 -7.30
C PRO A 24 12.42 -12.32 -7.92
N HIS A 25 11.48 -11.58 -7.36
CA HIS A 25 11.26 -10.18 -7.72
C HIS A 25 11.97 -9.23 -6.74
N HIS A 26 12.21 -9.69 -5.50
CA HIS A 26 12.79 -8.89 -4.41
C HIS A 26 12.10 -7.54 -4.16
N GLY A 27 10.84 -7.37 -4.60
CA GLY A 27 10.07 -6.14 -4.45
C GLY A 27 9.16 -6.15 -3.21
N GLY A 28 9.06 -4.98 -2.56
CA GLY A 28 8.17 -4.72 -1.42
C GLY A 28 8.84 -4.91 -0.06
N MET A 29 8.71 -3.93 0.84
CA MET A 29 9.41 -3.93 2.14
C MET A 29 8.75 -4.83 3.21
N ASN A 30 7.53 -5.33 2.97
CA ASN A 30 6.73 -6.09 3.95
C ASN A 30 6.44 -7.54 3.55
N SER A 31 6.97 -8.00 2.41
CA SER A 31 6.66 -9.32 1.86
C SER A 31 7.78 -9.86 0.99
N ALA A 32 7.87 -11.17 0.86
CA ALA A 32 8.65 -11.79 -0.20
C ALA A 32 7.79 -11.95 -1.45
N THR A 33 8.33 -11.60 -2.62
CA THR A 33 7.62 -11.64 -3.89
C THR A 33 8.42 -12.36 -4.98
N TRP A 34 7.69 -13.09 -5.83
CA TRP A 34 8.23 -13.78 -7.01
C TRP A 34 7.35 -13.52 -8.21
N PHE A 35 7.96 -13.45 -9.39
CA PHE A 35 7.24 -13.60 -10.64
C PHE A 35 7.02 -15.07 -10.93
N VAL A 36 5.81 -15.41 -11.35
CA VAL A 36 5.43 -16.75 -11.79
C VAL A 36 5.05 -16.67 -13.26
N HIS A 37 5.71 -17.46 -14.09
CA HIS A 37 5.54 -17.48 -15.54
C HIS A 37 5.01 -18.84 -15.98
N GLY A 38 3.85 -18.86 -16.61
CA GLY A 38 3.26 -20.05 -17.25
C GLY A 38 3.16 -19.89 -18.77
N PRO A 39 2.58 -20.87 -19.48
CA PRO A 39 2.35 -20.76 -20.91
C PRO A 39 1.39 -19.61 -21.26
N GLY A 40 1.92 -18.48 -21.70
CA GLY A 40 1.14 -17.31 -22.13
C GLY A 40 0.59 -16.45 -20.98
N GLU A 41 0.82 -16.84 -19.73
CA GLU A 41 0.29 -16.14 -18.55
C GLU A 41 1.39 -15.81 -17.55
N ARG A 42 1.15 -14.76 -16.77
CA ARG A 42 2.05 -14.29 -15.72
C ARG A 42 1.25 -14.00 -14.46
N TRP A 43 1.89 -14.21 -13.32
CA TRP A 43 1.35 -13.91 -12.00
C TRP A 43 2.46 -13.36 -11.09
N VAL A 44 2.04 -12.88 -9.93
CA VAL A 44 2.93 -12.56 -8.81
C VAL A 44 2.59 -13.49 -7.65
N ALA A 45 3.56 -14.25 -7.15
CA ALA A 45 3.42 -14.93 -5.88
C ALA A 45 3.89 -14.00 -4.77
N LYS A 46 3.07 -13.82 -3.73
CA LYS A 46 3.35 -12.93 -2.61
C LYS A 46 3.17 -13.69 -1.29
N LEU A 47 4.21 -13.67 -0.47
CA LEU A 47 4.27 -14.35 0.81
C LEU A 47 4.40 -13.33 1.95
N VAL A 48 3.53 -13.44 2.95
CA VAL A 48 3.56 -12.63 4.17
C VAL A 48 3.69 -13.52 5.41
N PRO A 49 4.30 -13.04 6.50
CA PRO A 49 4.32 -13.80 7.77
C PRO A 49 2.92 -14.20 8.22
N GLY A 50 2.79 -15.36 8.88
CA GLY A 50 1.48 -15.88 9.32
C GLY A 50 0.70 -14.91 10.21
N ALA A 51 1.38 -14.11 11.02
CA ALA A 51 0.77 -13.07 11.85
C ALA A 51 0.04 -11.98 11.03
N ALA A 52 0.43 -11.77 9.77
CA ALA A 52 -0.20 -10.81 8.86
C ALA A 52 -1.35 -11.40 8.03
N ARG A 53 -1.68 -12.70 8.20
CA ARG A 53 -2.66 -13.41 7.36
C ARG A 53 -4.03 -12.72 7.30
N ARG A 54 -4.56 -12.28 8.45
CA ARG A 54 -5.89 -11.64 8.54
C ARG A 54 -5.92 -10.38 7.68
N ALA A 55 -5.02 -9.43 7.96
CA ALA A 55 -4.89 -8.18 7.23
C ALA A 55 -4.65 -8.41 5.73
N PHE A 56 -3.78 -9.37 5.38
CA PHE A 56 -3.47 -9.70 4.00
C PHE A 56 -4.70 -10.25 3.25
N THR A 57 -5.46 -11.15 3.86
CA THR A 57 -6.68 -11.70 3.25
C THR A 57 -7.74 -10.62 3.02
N ALA A 58 -7.88 -9.68 3.97
CA ALA A 58 -8.73 -8.52 3.80
C ALA A 58 -8.27 -7.64 2.63
N GLY A 59 -6.96 -7.37 2.51
CA GLY A 59 -6.38 -6.61 1.39
C GLY A 59 -6.60 -7.27 0.03
N LEU A 60 -6.44 -8.59 -0.05
CA LEU A 60 -6.75 -9.37 -1.25
C LEU A 60 -8.23 -9.26 -1.63
N SER A 61 -9.13 -9.22 -0.65
CA SER A 61 -10.56 -9.00 -0.88
C SER A 61 -10.84 -7.59 -1.43
N VAL A 62 -10.11 -6.57 -0.95
CA VAL A 62 -10.19 -5.21 -1.54
C VAL A 62 -9.75 -5.24 -3.00
N ALA A 63 -8.64 -5.93 -3.33
CA ALA A 63 -8.19 -6.06 -4.72
C ALA A 63 -9.27 -6.67 -5.63
N VAL A 64 -10.03 -7.67 -5.16
CA VAL A 64 -11.18 -8.23 -5.90
C VAL A 64 -12.24 -7.15 -6.17
N LEU A 65 -12.60 -6.36 -5.17
CA LEU A 65 -13.59 -5.28 -5.32
C LEU A 65 -13.14 -4.21 -6.32
N VAL A 66 -11.86 -3.85 -6.29
CA VAL A 66 -11.29 -2.86 -7.23
C VAL A 66 -11.32 -3.38 -8.68
N ALA A 67 -10.98 -4.66 -8.87
CA ALA A 67 -11.08 -5.32 -10.18
C ALA A 67 -12.54 -5.35 -10.68
N ALA A 68 -13.48 -5.70 -9.80
CA ALA A 68 -14.90 -5.71 -10.11
C ALA A 68 -15.44 -4.31 -10.45
N ALA A 69 -14.88 -3.26 -9.85
CA ALA A 69 -15.15 -1.86 -10.18
C ALA A 69 -14.47 -1.36 -11.47
N GLY A 70 -13.78 -2.25 -12.21
CA GLY A 70 -13.20 -1.95 -13.52
C GLY A 70 -11.80 -1.35 -13.48
N THR A 71 -11.08 -1.41 -12.35
CA THR A 71 -9.66 -1.02 -12.28
C THR A 71 -8.80 -2.25 -12.05
N ALA A 72 -7.82 -2.50 -12.93
CA ALA A 72 -6.91 -3.61 -12.74
C ALA A 72 -6.15 -3.48 -11.40
N SER A 73 -6.25 -4.49 -10.55
CA SER A 73 -5.70 -4.44 -9.17
C SER A 73 -4.78 -5.60 -8.81
N GLY A 74 -4.66 -6.57 -9.72
CA GLY A 74 -4.01 -7.84 -9.47
C GLY A 74 -4.76 -8.68 -8.41
N PRO A 75 -6.06 -8.96 -8.62
CA PRO A 75 -6.82 -9.75 -7.67
C PRO A 75 -6.19 -11.14 -7.47
N PRO A 76 -6.36 -11.76 -6.30
CA PRO A 76 -5.88 -13.11 -6.04
C PRO A 76 -6.52 -14.10 -7.02
N VAL A 77 -5.73 -15.04 -7.51
CA VAL A 77 -6.20 -16.26 -8.14
C VAL A 77 -6.63 -17.19 -6.99
N PRO A 78 -7.90 -17.62 -6.92
CA PRO A 78 -8.32 -18.57 -5.90
C PRO A 78 -7.56 -19.89 -6.03
N THR A 79 -7.23 -20.49 -4.89
CA THR A 79 -6.74 -21.88 -4.84
C THR A 79 -7.81 -22.84 -5.38
N ARG A 80 -7.43 -24.10 -5.62
CA ARG A 80 -8.35 -25.17 -6.06
C ARG A 80 -9.51 -25.42 -5.08
N THR A 81 -9.37 -25.01 -3.83
CA THR A 81 -10.42 -25.10 -2.79
C THR A 81 -11.19 -23.80 -2.62
N GLY A 82 -10.91 -22.78 -3.45
CA GLY A 82 -11.57 -21.46 -3.41
C GLY A 82 -10.99 -20.47 -2.40
N ALA A 83 -9.99 -20.84 -1.60
CA ALA A 83 -9.34 -19.94 -0.66
C ALA A 83 -8.45 -18.91 -1.39
N LEU A 84 -8.33 -17.69 -0.85
CA LEU A 84 -7.49 -16.61 -1.41
C LEU A 84 -5.99 -16.79 -1.12
N VAL A 85 -5.67 -17.53 -0.05
CA VAL A 85 -4.31 -17.78 0.43
C VAL A 85 -4.10 -19.27 0.72
N ALA A 86 -2.88 -19.74 0.54
CA ALA A 86 -2.39 -21.05 0.95
C ALA A 86 -1.30 -20.90 2.00
N ASP A 87 -1.14 -21.90 2.87
CA ASP A 87 -0.05 -21.90 3.85
C ASP A 87 1.24 -22.44 3.23
N LEU A 88 2.35 -21.76 3.50
CA LEU A 88 3.69 -22.19 3.12
C LEU A 88 4.66 -21.84 4.25
N ASP A 89 5.18 -22.87 4.94
CA ASP A 89 6.14 -22.72 6.05
C ASP A 89 5.69 -21.75 7.15
N GLY A 90 4.44 -21.87 7.60
CA GLY A 90 3.86 -20.98 8.62
C GLY A 90 3.57 -19.55 8.15
N ALA A 91 3.85 -19.24 6.88
CA ALA A 91 3.50 -17.99 6.22
C ALA A 91 2.29 -18.17 5.28
N SER A 92 1.69 -17.06 4.86
CA SER A 92 0.53 -17.04 3.96
C SER A 92 0.94 -16.59 2.56
N LEU A 93 0.71 -17.46 1.58
CA LEU A 93 1.05 -17.27 0.17
C LEU A 93 -0.22 -16.97 -0.64
N ALA A 94 -0.18 -15.92 -1.45
CA ALA A 94 -1.19 -15.66 -2.49
C ALA A 94 -0.55 -15.69 -3.87
N LEU A 95 -1.32 -16.13 -4.87
CA LEU A 95 -1.00 -15.96 -6.27
C LEU A 95 -1.87 -14.85 -6.83
N LEU A 96 -1.29 -13.81 -7.41
CA LEU A 96 -1.98 -12.60 -7.86
C LEU A 96 -1.97 -12.52 -9.37
N THR A 97 -3.10 -12.09 -9.94
CA THR A 97 -3.21 -11.81 -11.38
C THR A 97 -2.20 -10.73 -11.77
N TRP A 98 -1.48 -10.93 -12.88
CA TRP A 98 -0.56 -9.92 -13.38
C TRP A 98 -1.29 -8.67 -13.87
N VAL A 99 -0.84 -7.50 -13.41
CA VAL A 99 -1.26 -6.22 -13.98
C VAL A 99 -0.16 -5.75 -14.95
N PRO A 100 -0.45 -5.64 -16.26
CA PRO A 100 0.55 -5.23 -17.24
C PRO A 100 0.94 -3.77 -17.06
N GLY A 101 2.12 -3.44 -17.58
CA GLY A 101 2.59 -2.07 -17.66
C GLY A 101 3.74 -1.72 -16.72
N ASP A 102 4.21 -0.50 -16.86
CA ASP A 102 5.36 0.07 -16.14
C ASP A 102 4.90 0.89 -14.93
N PRO A 103 5.74 0.98 -13.87
CA PRO A 103 5.45 1.85 -12.74
C PRO A 103 5.36 3.32 -13.17
N LEU A 104 4.50 4.10 -12.52
CA LEU A 104 4.42 5.54 -12.73
C LEU A 104 5.54 6.29 -12.01
N GLY A 105 5.93 7.44 -12.56
CA GLY A 105 6.77 8.42 -11.88
C GLY A 105 5.99 9.38 -10.97
N THR A 106 6.71 10.30 -10.35
CA THR A 106 6.17 11.29 -9.40
C THR A 106 5.85 12.65 -10.02
N ALA A 107 5.98 12.83 -11.34
CA ALA A 107 5.88 14.15 -11.98
C ALA A 107 5.11 14.14 -13.31
N GLY A 108 4.65 15.32 -13.74
CA GLY A 108 4.08 15.53 -15.07
C GLY A 108 2.82 14.72 -15.34
N SER A 109 2.74 14.11 -16.53
CA SER A 109 1.57 13.32 -16.95
C SER A 109 1.28 12.13 -16.03
N ASP A 110 2.30 11.61 -15.35
CA ASP A 110 2.16 10.46 -14.46
C ASP A 110 1.38 10.83 -13.19
N GLN A 111 1.58 12.03 -12.64
CA GLN A 111 0.76 12.53 -11.52
C GLN A 111 -0.73 12.60 -11.90
N GLN A 112 -1.05 13.05 -13.12
CA GLN A 112 -2.43 13.15 -13.57
C GLN A 112 -3.07 11.76 -13.74
N LEU A 113 -2.31 10.80 -14.26
CA LEU A 113 -2.79 9.42 -14.42
C LEU A 113 -2.96 8.72 -13.06
N LEU A 114 -2.03 8.93 -12.14
CA LEU A 114 -2.13 8.48 -10.75
C LEU A 114 -3.40 9.04 -10.10
N ALA A 115 -3.60 10.36 -10.15
CA ALA A 115 -4.77 11.02 -9.58
C ALA A 115 -6.10 10.48 -10.15
N LYS A 116 -6.18 10.31 -11.47
CA LYS A 116 -7.35 9.75 -12.16
C LYS A 116 -7.64 8.32 -11.72
N THR A 117 -6.60 7.50 -11.60
CA THR A 117 -6.72 6.10 -11.18
C THR A 117 -7.15 6.01 -9.72
N LEU A 118 -6.51 6.77 -8.83
CA LEU A 118 -6.88 6.80 -7.41
C LEU A 118 -8.32 7.27 -7.20
N ALA A 119 -8.74 8.33 -7.91
CA ALA A 119 -10.12 8.82 -7.87
C ALA A 119 -11.14 7.75 -8.35
N ARG A 120 -10.80 6.99 -9.40
CA ARG A 120 -11.64 5.88 -9.89
C ARG A 120 -11.74 4.76 -8.84
N VAL A 121 -10.62 4.37 -8.25
CA VAL A 121 -10.56 3.35 -7.19
C VAL A 121 -11.41 3.78 -6.00
N HIS A 122 -11.20 4.99 -5.49
CA HIS A 122 -11.97 5.52 -4.37
C HIS A 122 -13.48 5.53 -4.64
N ARG A 123 -13.94 5.99 -5.82
CA ARG A 123 -15.37 5.90 -6.17
C ARG A 123 -15.90 4.48 -6.17
N GLY A 124 -15.11 3.51 -6.65
CA GLY A 124 -15.49 2.10 -6.65
C GLY A 124 -15.53 1.46 -5.26
N LEU A 125 -14.86 2.05 -4.28
CA LEU A 125 -14.76 1.54 -2.91
C LEU A 125 -15.59 2.31 -1.88
N VAL A 126 -16.18 3.46 -2.24
CA VAL A 126 -17.10 4.17 -1.33
C VAL A 126 -18.29 3.27 -1.01
N GLY A 127 -18.57 3.12 0.29
CA GLY A 127 -19.70 2.33 0.79
C GLY A 127 -19.52 0.82 0.69
N THR A 128 -18.34 0.33 0.26
CA THR A 128 -18.03 -1.10 0.28
C THR A 128 -17.34 -1.48 1.59
N THR A 129 -17.42 -2.76 1.93
CA THR A 129 -16.76 -3.34 3.11
C THR A 129 -16.17 -4.69 2.72
N VAL A 130 -15.16 -5.11 3.46
CA VAL A 130 -14.64 -6.48 3.41
C VAL A 130 -14.66 -7.06 4.82
N GLU A 131 -14.77 -8.37 4.92
CA GLU A 131 -14.60 -9.07 6.19
C GLU A 131 -13.20 -8.80 6.75
N ASP A 132 -13.09 -8.76 8.07
CA ASP A 132 -11.83 -8.55 8.79
C ASP A 132 -11.08 -7.25 8.49
N ALA A 133 -11.73 -6.25 7.89
CA ALA A 133 -11.11 -4.95 7.68
C ALA A 133 -10.63 -4.35 9.01
N ASP A 134 -9.38 -3.88 9.03
CA ASP A 134 -8.86 -3.12 10.15
C ASP A 134 -9.42 -1.69 10.15
N THR A 135 -9.34 -1.05 11.31
CA THR A 135 -9.85 0.31 11.51
C THR A 135 -8.70 1.30 11.52
N PHE A 136 -8.84 2.40 10.78
CA PHE A 136 -7.90 3.50 10.83
C PHE A 136 -7.93 4.20 12.21
N HIS A 137 -6.81 4.46 12.88
CA HIS A 137 -5.40 4.24 12.51
C HIS A 137 -4.69 3.21 13.41
N TRP A 138 -3.50 2.76 13.01
CA TRP A 138 -2.75 1.67 13.68
C TRP A 138 -1.52 2.12 14.48
N VAL A 139 -1.14 3.40 14.42
CA VAL A 139 0.05 3.92 15.13
C VAL A 139 -0.20 3.97 16.64
N ASP A 140 0.67 3.31 17.41
CA ASP A 140 0.69 3.35 18.88
C ASP A 140 1.75 4.36 19.36
N PRO A 141 1.35 5.47 20.02
CA PRO A 141 2.30 6.49 20.51
C PRO A 141 3.25 5.98 21.61
N ASP A 142 2.88 4.89 22.29
CA ASP A 142 3.66 4.33 23.39
C ASP A 142 4.57 3.18 22.95
N ALA A 143 4.58 2.86 21.64
CA ALA A 143 5.34 1.76 21.10
C ALA A 143 6.85 1.87 21.46
N PRO A 144 7.49 0.78 21.94
CA PRO A 144 8.87 0.82 22.44
C PRO A 144 9.90 1.33 21.43
N HIS A 145 9.71 1.05 20.14
CA HIS A 145 10.65 1.49 19.09
C HIS A 145 10.67 3.01 18.90
N LEU A 146 9.64 3.74 19.36
CA LEU A 146 9.63 5.20 19.33
C LEU A 146 10.62 5.82 20.35
N ALA A 147 11.22 5.01 21.24
CA ALA A 147 12.34 5.42 22.09
C ALA A 147 13.69 5.44 21.35
N LEU A 148 13.76 4.98 20.09
CA LEU A 148 15.00 4.90 19.30
C LEU A 148 15.73 6.25 19.20
N ARG A 149 15.01 7.36 19.14
CA ARG A 149 15.55 8.73 19.11
C ARG A 149 14.66 9.68 19.93
N PRO A 150 15.23 10.70 20.62
CA PRO A 150 14.45 11.57 21.50
C PRO A 150 13.31 12.34 20.83
N TRP A 151 13.40 12.60 19.51
CA TRP A 151 12.40 13.37 18.77
C TRP A 151 11.20 12.53 18.31
N LEU A 152 11.31 11.20 18.27
CA LEU A 152 10.31 10.33 17.64
C LEU A 152 8.97 10.36 18.34
N ARG A 153 8.93 9.97 19.62
CA ARG A 153 7.69 9.94 20.41
C ARG A 153 6.98 11.31 20.43
N PRO A 154 7.65 12.45 20.70
CA PRO A 154 7.00 13.76 20.62
C PRO A 154 6.41 14.07 19.24
N ALA A 155 7.14 13.80 18.16
CA ALA A 155 6.68 14.11 16.81
C ALA A 155 5.47 13.26 16.38
N VAL A 156 5.48 11.96 16.72
CA VAL A 156 4.35 11.05 16.48
C VAL A 156 3.13 11.46 17.31
N ALA A 157 3.32 11.76 18.60
CA ALA A 157 2.24 12.21 19.48
C ALA A 157 1.57 13.49 18.95
N THR A 158 2.34 14.50 18.55
CA THR A 158 1.76 15.73 17.98
C THR A 158 0.98 15.47 16.68
N ALA A 159 1.43 14.54 15.84
CA ALA A 159 0.69 14.18 14.63
C ALA A 159 -0.65 13.48 14.97
N LEU A 160 -0.66 12.64 16.00
CA LEU A 160 -1.86 11.98 16.51
C LEU A 160 -2.83 12.96 17.16
N ASP A 161 -2.34 13.93 17.94
CA ASP A 161 -3.17 14.99 18.52
C ASP A 161 -3.86 15.82 17.43
N ALA A 162 -3.12 16.19 16.38
CA ALA A 162 -3.65 16.92 15.24
C ALA A 162 -4.70 16.08 14.48
N LEU A 163 -4.44 14.78 14.30
CA LEU A 163 -5.39 13.86 13.69
C LEU A 163 -6.68 13.74 14.52
N ALA A 164 -6.57 13.58 15.83
CA ALA A 164 -7.72 13.52 16.73
C ALA A 164 -8.55 14.81 16.67
N ALA A 165 -7.90 15.98 16.64
CA ALA A 165 -8.57 17.27 16.51
C ALA A 165 -9.26 17.48 15.15
N LEU A 166 -8.81 16.81 14.09
CA LEU A 166 -9.44 16.85 12.77
C LEU A 166 -10.78 16.11 12.73
N ASP A 167 -10.99 15.15 13.65
CA ASP A 167 -12.05 14.14 13.64
C ASP A 167 -12.06 13.34 12.33
N PRO A 168 -11.20 12.30 12.19
CA PRO A 168 -11.07 11.55 10.96
C PRO A 168 -12.34 10.75 10.61
N ALA A 169 -13.21 10.47 11.58
CA ALA A 169 -14.47 9.78 11.34
C ALA A 169 -15.50 10.66 10.62
N ALA A 170 -15.37 11.99 10.71
CA ALA A 170 -16.21 12.95 10.01
C ALA A 170 -15.79 13.20 8.54
N LEU A 171 -14.68 12.60 8.09
CA LEU A 171 -14.20 12.69 6.70
C LEU A 171 -14.89 11.65 5.80
N CYS A 172 -14.71 11.77 4.49
CA CYS A 172 -15.20 10.79 3.53
C CYS A 172 -14.51 9.41 3.76
N GLN A 173 -15.29 8.42 4.19
CA GLN A 173 -14.80 7.09 4.54
C GLN A 173 -14.83 6.10 3.35
N GLY A 174 -13.91 5.14 3.36
CA GLY A 174 -13.92 3.98 2.46
C GLY A 174 -12.78 3.01 2.75
N LEU A 175 -12.67 1.97 1.93
CA LEU A 175 -11.52 1.07 1.96
C LEU A 175 -10.29 1.77 1.39
N LEU A 176 -9.19 1.70 2.15
CA LEU A 176 -7.92 2.34 1.85
C LEU A 176 -6.96 1.39 1.15
N HIS A 177 -6.16 1.94 0.24
CA HIS A 177 -4.92 1.33 -0.23
C HIS A 177 -3.83 1.38 0.85
N THR A 178 -3.85 2.43 1.70
CA THR A 178 -2.90 2.74 2.79
C THR A 178 -1.49 3.13 2.36
N ASP A 179 -1.07 2.76 1.15
CA ASP A 179 0.21 3.18 0.60
C ASP A 179 0.25 3.31 -0.94
N PRO A 180 -0.52 4.24 -1.55
CA PRO A 180 -0.57 4.42 -3.00
C PRO A 180 0.71 5.09 -3.55
N ALA A 181 1.84 4.38 -3.45
CA ALA A 181 3.12 4.80 -4.00
C ALA A 181 3.11 4.73 -5.54
N PRO A 182 3.82 5.61 -6.26
CA PRO A 182 3.83 5.64 -7.73
C PRO A 182 4.16 4.30 -8.39
N GLU A 183 5.05 3.50 -7.79
CA GLU A 183 5.43 2.17 -8.28
C GLU A 183 4.31 1.13 -8.22
N ALA A 184 3.28 1.36 -7.39
CA ALA A 184 2.08 0.54 -7.29
C ALA A 184 1.08 0.85 -8.43
N PHE A 185 1.24 1.97 -9.14
CA PHE A 185 0.44 2.28 -10.31
C PHE A 185 1.10 1.71 -11.56
N ARG A 186 0.36 0.92 -12.33
CA ARG A 186 0.88 0.20 -13.51
C ARG A 186 0.23 0.74 -14.77
N ARG A 187 0.98 1.45 -15.60
CA ARG A 187 0.51 1.96 -16.89
C ARG A 187 0.78 0.95 -17.99
N ASP A 188 -0.28 0.40 -18.55
CA ASP A 188 -0.19 -0.44 -19.75
C ASP A 188 0.22 0.43 -20.95
N PRO A 189 1.38 0.18 -21.58
CA PRO A 189 1.84 0.97 -22.71
C PRO A 189 0.99 0.78 -23.98
N VAL A 190 0.23 -0.31 -24.08
CA VAL A 190 -0.60 -0.61 -25.26
C VAL A 190 -1.93 0.15 -25.18
N THR A 191 -2.62 0.05 -24.05
CA THR A 191 -3.96 0.63 -23.89
C THR A 191 -3.93 2.03 -23.26
N GLY A 192 -2.83 2.40 -22.60
CA GLY A 192 -2.74 3.59 -21.76
C GLY A 192 -3.53 3.50 -20.46
N ALA A 193 -4.20 2.37 -20.19
CA ALA A 193 -4.92 2.14 -18.95
C ALA A 193 -3.93 2.04 -17.77
N CYS A 194 -4.40 2.41 -16.58
CA CYS A 194 -3.61 2.33 -15.37
C CYS A 194 -4.32 1.49 -14.32
N GLY A 195 -3.63 0.49 -13.79
CA GLY A 195 -4.04 -0.29 -12.63
C GLY A 195 -3.38 0.19 -11.33
N LEU A 196 -3.82 -0.35 -10.20
CA LEU A 196 -3.26 -0.09 -8.87
C LEU A 196 -3.11 -1.43 -8.11
N ILE A 197 -1.86 -1.85 -7.89
CA ILE A 197 -1.50 -3.12 -7.25
C ILE A 197 -1.05 -2.93 -5.79
N ASP A 198 -0.67 -4.02 -5.13
CA ASP A 198 -0.09 -4.05 -3.77
C ASP A 198 -1.06 -3.77 -2.61
N TRP A 199 -2.26 -4.33 -2.70
CA TRP A 199 -3.28 -4.34 -1.64
C TRP A 199 -2.86 -5.23 -0.46
N GLN A 200 -2.07 -4.68 0.47
CA GLN A 200 -1.47 -5.43 1.58
C GLN A 200 -2.42 -5.63 2.77
N VAL A 201 -3.31 -4.67 3.01
CA VAL A 201 -4.20 -4.62 4.17
C VAL A 201 -5.57 -4.18 3.71
N GLY A 202 -6.63 -4.81 4.23
CA GLY A 202 -7.97 -4.25 4.15
C GLY A 202 -8.17 -3.32 5.33
N MET A 203 -8.27 -2.01 5.08
CA MET A 203 -8.47 -1.02 6.13
C MET A 203 -9.58 -0.06 5.75
N VAL A 204 -10.49 0.23 6.68
CA VAL A 204 -11.49 1.28 6.52
C VAL A 204 -11.01 2.55 7.22
N GLY A 205 -11.12 3.69 6.53
CA GLY A 205 -10.76 4.99 7.09
C GLY A 205 -11.01 6.14 6.12
N PRO A 206 -10.46 7.34 6.42
CA PRO A 206 -10.65 8.52 5.59
C PRO A 206 -9.89 8.35 4.27
N LEU A 207 -10.59 8.39 3.13
CA LEU A 207 -10.00 8.29 1.79
C LEU A 207 -8.95 9.38 1.52
N LEU A 208 -9.03 10.48 2.26
CA LEU A 208 -8.04 11.56 2.22
C LEU A 208 -6.64 11.09 2.67
N TYR A 209 -6.53 10.00 3.43
CA TYR A 209 -5.24 9.42 3.83
C TYR A 209 -4.46 8.86 2.63
N ASP A 210 -5.14 8.20 1.69
CA ASP A 210 -4.52 7.72 0.45
C ASP A 210 -4.09 8.88 -0.44
N LEU A 211 -4.91 9.93 -0.56
CA LEU A 211 -4.53 11.13 -1.29
C LEU A 211 -3.33 11.84 -0.63
N ALA A 212 -3.30 11.94 0.70
CA ALA A 212 -2.18 12.48 1.44
C ALA A 212 -0.89 11.67 1.23
N SER A 213 -1.00 10.34 1.14
CA SER A 213 0.12 9.45 0.81
C SER A 213 0.63 9.70 -0.61
N ALA A 214 -0.26 9.83 -1.60
CA ALA A 214 0.16 10.18 -2.97
C ALA A 214 0.84 11.56 -3.04
N VAL A 215 0.33 12.55 -2.30
CA VAL A 215 0.94 13.88 -2.17
C VAL A 215 2.32 13.80 -1.50
N MET A 216 2.49 12.95 -0.49
CA MET A 216 3.78 12.68 0.15
C MET A 216 4.82 12.24 -0.89
N TYR A 217 4.49 11.24 -1.71
CA TYR A 217 5.39 10.71 -2.74
C TYR A 217 5.68 11.68 -3.88
N ALA A 218 4.72 12.55 -4.22
CA ALA A 218 4.91 13.63 -5.17
C ALA A 218 5.84 14.76 -4.65
N GLY A 219 6.26 14.72 -3.38
CA GLY A 219 7.16 15.71 -2.78
C GLY A 219 6.45 16.82 -2.00
N GLY A 220 5.20 16.59 -1.58
CA GLY A 220 4.41 17.53 -0.78
C GLY A 220 3.43 18.38 -1.60
N PRO A 221 2.62 19.23 -0.94
CA PRO A 221 1.44 19.85 -1.54
C PRO A 221 1.75 20.73 -2.75
N CYS A 222 2.85 21.48 -2.72
CA CYS A 222 3.25 22.33 -3.85
C CYS A 222 3.64 21.51 -5.08
N ALA A 223 4.41 20.44 -4.90
CA ALA A 223 4.82 19.57 -6.00
C ALA A 223 3.68 18.67 -6.51
N ALA A 224 2.65 18.45 -5.68
CA ALA A 224 1.48 17.65 -5.99
C ALA A 224 0.27 18.47 -6.46
N ALA A 225 0.44 19.75 -6.81
CA ALA A 225 -0.68 20.63 -7.20
C ALA A 225 -1.50 20.05 -8.37
N ASP A 226 -0.82 19.53 -9.40
CA ASP A 226 -1.47 18.92 -10.56
C ASP A 226 -2.19 17.61 -10.20
N LEU A 227 -1.61 16.81 -9.31
CA LEU A 227 -2.22 15.60 -8.76
C LEU A 227 -3.54 15.93 -8.05
N ILE A 228 -3.52 16.90 -7.14
CA ILE A 228 -4.71 17.32 -6.37
C ILE A 228 -5.79 17.88 -7.32
N ALA A 229 -5.39 18.76 -8.25
CA ALA A 229 -6.30 19.35 -9.22
C ALA A 229 -6.93 18.31 -10.15
N ALA A 230 -6.19 17.27 -10.55
CA ALA A 230 -6.71 16.18 -11.38
C ALA A 230 -7.62 15.22 -10.59
N TYR A 231 -7.36 15.02 -9.29
CA TYR A 231 -8.13 14.14 -8.42
C TYR A 231 -9.50 14.72 -8.10
N LEU A 232 -9.58 15.98 -7.64
CA LEU A 232 -10.79 16.62 -7.13
C LEU A 232 -12.05 16.52 -8.02
N PRO A 233 -12.02 16.77 -9.34
CA PRO A 233 -13.22 16.70 -10.18
C PRO A 233 -13.74 15.27 -10.38
N GLN A 234 -12.98 14.26 -9.96
CA GLN A 234 -13.29 12.84 -10.17
C GLN A 234 -13.43 12.07 -8.87
N GLY A 235 -12.73 12.45 -7.81
CA GLY A 235 -12.75 11.74 -6.55
C GLY A 235 -14.05 11.95 -5.77
N PRO A 236 -14.37 11.08 -4.80
CA PRO A 236 -15.50 11.27 -3.90
C PRO A 236 -15.24 12.30 -2.79
N ILE A 237 -14.00 12.73 -2.59
CA ILE A 237 -13.61 13.62 -1.49
C ILE A 237 -13.92 15.07 -1.86
N PRO A 238 -14.72 15.80 -1.06
CA PRO A 238 -14.99 17.22 -1.31
C PRO A 238 -13.74 18.10 -1.23
N ALA A 239 -13.66 19.14 -2.05
CA ALA A 239 -12.54 20.09 -2.04
C ALA A 239 -12.32 20.77 -0.68
N ALA A 240 -13.41 21.07 0.05
CA ALA A 240 -13.34 21.64 1.39
C ALA A 240 -12.73 20.66 2.41
N GLU A 241 -12.98 19.36 2.24
CA GLU A 241 -12.37 18.32 3.06
C GLU A 241 -10.87 18.22 2.79
N VAL A 242 -10.45 18.23 1.52
CA VAL A 242 -9.03 18.25 1.14
C VAL A 242 -8.33 19.48 1.72
N ALA A 243 -8.91 20.68 1.56
CA ALA A 243 -8.31 21.91 2.05
C ALA A 243 -8.09 21.91 3.57
N ARG A 244 -9.04 21.35 4.34
CA ARG A 244 -8.96 21.27 5.80
C ARG A 244 -8.08 20.12 6.29
N GLY A 245 -8.21 18.94 5.68
CA GLY A 245 -7.63 17.71 6.21
C GLY A 245 -6.27 17.32 5.64
N LEU A 246 -5.93 17.75 4.42
CA LEU A 246 -4.71 17.31 3.75
C LEU A 246 -3.43 17.66 4.55
N PRO A 247 -3.26 18.87 5.11
CA PRO A 247 -2.07 19.17 5.91
C PRO A 247 -1.91 18.24 7.12
N VAL A 248 -3.02 17.93 7.80
CA VAL A 248 -3.04 17.05 8.98
C VAL A 248 -2.74 15.61 8.61
N LEU A 249 -3.42 15.06 7.59
CA LEU A 249 -3.18 13.68 7.17
C LEU A 249 -1.82 13.47 6.51
N LEU A 250 -1.26 14.50 5.87
CA LEU A 250 0.12 14.46 5.39
C LEU A 250 1.12 14.38 6.54
N ARG A 251 0.94 15.20 7.60
CA ARG A 251 1.76 15.12 8.82
C ARG A 251 1.63 13.74 9.47
N PHE A 252 0.41 13.22 9.57
CA PHE A 252 0.16 11.87 10.09
C PHE A 252 0.84 10.80 9.23
N ARG A 253 0.79 10.88 7.89
CA ARG A 253 1.47 9.92 7.02
C ARG A 253 3.00 9.92 7.20
N TRP A 254 3.61 11.07 7.44
CA TRP A 254 5.03 11.15 7.79
C TRP A 254 5.32 10.58 9.18
N ALA A 255 4.41 10.72 10.14
CA ALA A 255 4.52 10.04 11.43
C ALA A 255 4.44 8.50 11.28
N VAL A 256 3.58 8.00 10.38
CA VAL A 256 3.56 6.58 9.99
C VAL A 256 4.90 6.12 9.40
N GLN A 257 5.55 6.93 8.55
CA GLN A 257 6.89 6.60 8.04
C GLN A 257 7.93 6.56 9.18
N ALA A 258 7.88 7.53 10.11
CA ALA A 258 8.79 7.57 11.25
C ALA A 258 8.63 6.33 12.14
N ASP A 259 7.38 5.98 12.47
CA ASP A 259 7.02 4.76 13.20
C ASP A 259 7.54 3.49 12.51
N TYR A 260 7.23 3.35 11.22
CA TYR A 260 7.61 2.21 10.39
C TYR A 260 9.13 1.99 10.35
N PHE A 261 9.90 3.03 10.00
CA PHE A 261 11.35 2.90 9.89
C PHE A 261 12.02 2.76 11.26
N ALA A 262 11.50 3.39 12.31
CA ALA A 262 12.02 3.20 13.67
C ALA A 262 11.86 1.74 14.12
N ARG A 263 10.69 1.13 13.90
CA ARG A 263 10.45 -0.30 14.19
C ARG A 263 11.44 -1.18 13.44
N ARG A 264 11.59 -1.00 12.13
CA ARG A 264 12.52 -1.80 11.32
C ARG A 264 13.97 -1.67 11.75
N ILE A 265 14.40 -0.49 12.18
CA ILE A 265 15.76 -0.28 12.71
C ILE A 265 15.96 -1.06 14.01
N VAL A 266 14.99 -1.02 14.93
CA VAL A 266 15.06 -1.73 16.21
C VAL A 266 15.01 -3.24 16.02
N GLU A 267 14.19 -3.71 15.07
CA GLU A 267 14.02 -5.14 14.75
C GLU A 267 15.10 -5.69 13.81
N HIS A 268 15.99 -4.84 13.28
CA HIS A 268 16.93 -5.19 12.22
C HIS A 268 16.26 -5.83 10.99
N ASP A 269 15.05 -5.35 10.67
CA ASP A 269 14.26 -5.86 9.55
C ASP A 269 14.80 -5.31 8.22
N LEU A 270 15.38 -6.22 7.42
CA LEU A 270 15.91 -5.95 6.08
C LEU A 270 15.02 -6.53 4.97
N THR A 271 13.77 -6.89 5.27
CA THR A 271 12.85 -7.43 4.25
C THR A 271 12.69 -6.43 3.11
N GLY A 272 13.01 -6.84 1.88
CA GLY A 272 12.89 -6.02 0.68
C GLY A 272 13.98 -4.96 0.48
N ILE A 273 15.03 -4.92 1.30
CA ILE A 273 16.18 -4.02 1.14
C ILE A 273 17.50 -4.76 1.31
N ALA A 274 18.56 -4.26 0.69
CA ALA A 274 19.89 -4.87 0.78
C ALA A 274 20.74 -4.27 1.90
N ASP A 275 20.52 -3.00 2.26
CA ASP A 275 21.36 -2.25 3.18
C ASP A 275 20.53 -1.65 4.34
N PRO A 276 20.91 -1.89 5.62
CA PRO A 276 20.32 -1.18 6.76
C PRO A 276 20.30 0.36 6.63
N ALA A 277 21.19 0.94 5.82
CA ALA A 277 21.22 2.37 5.53
C ALA A 277 19.91 2.87 4.88
N ASP A 278 19.19 2.02 4.14
CA ASP A 278 17.91 2.39 3.52
C ASP A 278 16.85 2.70 4.58
N ASN A 279 16.81 1.91 5.67
CA ASN A 279 15.94 2.20 6.81
C ASN A 279 16.31 3.52 7.50
N GLN A 280 17.61 3.82 7.63
CA GLN A 280 18.07 5.09 8.20
C GLN A 280 17.71 6.29 7.31
N ALA A 281 17.82 6.13 5.98
CA ALA A 281 17.43 7.15 5.03
C ALA A 281 15.93 7.45 5.10
N GLY A 282 15.09 6.40 5.20
CA GLY A 282 13.64 6.54 5.41
C GLY A 282 13.30 7.30 6.69
N LEU A 283 13.94 6.94 7.82
CA LEU A 283 13.74 7.64 9.09
C LEU A 283 14.21 9.11 9.03
N ALA A 284 15.33 9.38 8.35
CA ALA A 284 15.86 10.73 8.18
C ALA A 284 14.94 11.60 7.30
N ALA A 285 14.32 11.03 6.27
CA ALA A 285 13.32 11.71 5.45
C ALA A 285 12.10 12.09 6.29
N ALA A 286 11.55 11.15 7.07
CA ALA A 286 10.43 11.42 7.95
C ALA A 286 10.73 12.53 8.97
N ARG A 287 11.94 12.54 9.55
CA ARG A 287 12.38 13.61 10.46
C ARG A 287 12.36 15.00 9.81
N ARG A 288 12.91 15.13 8.60
CA ARG A 288 12.94 16.43 7.89
C ARG A 288 11.53 16.95 7.67
N MET A 289 10.67 16.09 7.13
CA MET A 289 9.31 16.48 6.76
C MET A 289 8.42 16.78 7.96
N LEU A 290 8.55 16.03 9.06
CA LEU A 290 7.86 16.35 10.32
C LEU A 290 8.34 17.67 10.93
N GLY A 291 9.59 18.08 10.68
CA GLY A 291 10.11 19.38 11.09
C GLY A 291 9.61 20.53 10.22
N GLU A 292 9.42 20.31 8.92
CA GLU A 292 8.89 21.31 7.98
C GLU A 292 7.38 21.52 8.12
N LEU A 293 6.64 20.47 8.50
CA LEU A 293 5.20 20.50 8.79
C LEU A 293 4.91 20.81 10.28
N GLY A 294 5.96 21.06 11.05
CA GLY A 294 6.02 21.16 12.51
C GLY A 294 5.32 22.38 13.08
#